data_AF-A0A931W494-F1
#
_entry.id   AF-A0A931W494-F1
#
_cell.length_a   1.000
_cell.length_b   1.000
_cell.length_c   1.000
_cell.angle_alpha   90.00
_cell.angle_beta   90.00
_cell.angle_gamma   90.00
#
_symmetry.space_group_name_H-M   'P 1'
#
loop_
_entity.id
_entity.type
_entity.pdbx_description
1 polymer ?
#
loop_
_entity_poly.entity_id
_entity_poly.type
_entity_poly.pdbx_seq_one_letter_code
_entity_poly.pdbx_strand_id
1 'polypeptide(L)'
;VHNAEDAKRKGAPVDWVAQEPVFTKFQPIGVGARAAHPNAAKLFVDFMLSEEGQKIIASFGRVPTRIGVPTTVRGIEQLNFVVDDISAGDDFNKNYELFRNVFSGPKS
;
A
#
# COMPACT_ATOMS: atom_id res chain seq x y z
N VAL A 1 9.49 -0.43 1.56
CA VAL A 1 10.23 -0.67 0.30
C VAL A 1 10.39 0.57 -0.58
N HIS A 2 9.32 1.14 -1.18
CA HIS A 2 9.45 2.24 -2.16
C HIS A 2 10.22 3.47 -1.66
N ASN A 3 10.02 3.90 -0.41
CA ASN A 3 10.79 5.03 0.16
C ASN A 3 12.30 4.74 0.25
N ALA A 4 12.68 3.49 0.58
CA ALA A 4 14.08 3.09 0.65
C ALA A 4 14.69 3.01 -0.75
N GLU A 5 13.96 2.45 -1.73
CA GLU A 5 14.35 2.45 -3.15
C GLU A 5 14.52 3.86 -3.71
N ASP A 6 13.62 4.78 -3.37
CA ASP A 6 13.69 6.17 -3.78
C ASP A 6 14.89 6.89 -3.16
N ALA A 7 15.16 6.67 -1.87
CA ALA A 7 16.33 7.22 -1.19
C ALA A 7 17.64 6.68 -1.77
N LYS A 8 17.72 5.36 -2.02
CA LYS A 8 18.86 4.70 -2.69
C LYS A 8 19.08 5.26 -4.10
N ARG A 9 18.02 5.44 -4.89
CA ARG A 9 18.09 6.05 -6.23
C ARG A 9 18.59 7.50 -6.19
N LYS A 10 18.33 8.22 -5.09
CA LYS A 10 18.86 9.57 -4.83
C LYS A 10 20.29 9.57 -4.25
N GLY A 11 20.92 8.41 -4.09
CA GLY A 11 22.30 8.28 -3.62
C GLY A 11 22.46 8.18 -2.10
N ALA A 12 21.36 8.05 -1.33
CA ALA A 12 21.47 7.83 0.11
C ALA A 12 22.06 6.44 0.40
N PRO A 13 22.94 6.29 1.41
CA PRO A 13 23.57 5.02 1.77
C PRO A 13 22.60 4.16 2.60
N VAL A 14 21.41 3.89 2.06
CA VAL A 14 20.36 3.11 2.69
C VAL A 14 20.01 1.90 1.83
N ASP A 15 19.63 0.82 2.49
CA ASP A 15 19.01 -0.32 1.86
C ASP A 15 17.80 -0.78 2.68
N TRP A 16 17.02 -1.71 2.14
CA TRP A 16 15.94 -2.35 2.87
C TRP A 16 16.18 -3.86 2.95
N VAL A 17 15.65 -4.45 4.02
CA VAL A 17 15.58 -5.89 4.21
C VAL A 17 14.12 -6.26 4.47
N ALA A 18 13.66 -7.36 3.89
CA ALA A 18 12.36 -7.92 4.20
C ALA A 18 12.47 -8.84 5.42
N GLN A 19 11.59 -8.64 6.39
CA GLN A 19 11.38 -9.60 7.47
C GLN A 19 10.32 -10.59 7.02
N GLU A 20 10.61 -11.90 7.07
CA GLU A 20 9.68 -12.95 6.70
C GLU A 20 8.77 -13.36 7.87
N PRO A 21 7.44 -13.50 7.66
CA PRO A 21 6.70 -13.14 6.45
C PRO A 21 6.53 -11.63 6.30
N VAL A 22 6.41 -11.17 5.05
CA VAL A 22 6.25 -9.74 4.75
C VAL A 22 4.79 -9.35 4.89
N PHE A 23 4.45 -8.70 6.00
CA PHE A 23 3.12 -8.14 6.19
C PHE A 23 2.90 -6.96 5.24
N THR A 24 1.81 -7.02 4.48
CA THR A 24 1.37 -5.95 3.58
C THR A 24 -0.08 -5.61 3.85
N LYS A 25 -0.41 -4.33 3.66
CA LYS A 25 -1.77 -3.85 3.87
C LYS A 25 -2.61 -4.03 2.62
N PHE A 26 -3.87 -4.40 2.80
CA PHE A 26 -4.88 -4.24 1.78
C PHE A 26 -5.10 -2.74 1.47
N GLN A 27 -5.15 -2.38 0.18
CA GLN A 27 -5.37 -0.99 -0.26
C GLN A 27 -6.60 -0.92 -1.17
N PRO A 28 -7.81 -0.63 -0.62
CA PRO A 28 -9.02 -0.55 -1.42
C PRO A 28 -9.09 0.75 -2.23
N ILE A 29 -9.79 0.67 -3.36
CA ILE A 29 -10.38 1.83 -4.04
C ILE A 29 -11.89 1.76 -3.90
N GLY A 30 -12.52 2.84 -3.42
CA GLY A 30 -13.95 2.89 -3.13
C GLY A 30 -14.65 4.03 -3.85
N VAL A 31 -15.92 3.81 -4.20
CA VAL A 31 -16.81 4.86 -4.71
C VAL A 31 -17.73 5.32 -3.58
N GLY A 32 -17.74 6.63 -3.31
CA GLY A 32 -18.60 7.20 -2.28
C GLY A 32 -20.08 6.94 -2.57
N ALA A 33 -20.86 6.61 -1.52
CA ALA A 33 -22.28 6.25 -1.65
C ALA A 33 -23.15 7.36 -2.28
N ARG A 34 -22.70 8.61 -2.21
CA ARG A 34 -23.35 9.80 -2.81
C ARG A 34 -22.40 10.57 -3.73
N ALA A 35 -21.56 9.86 -4.47
CA ALA A 35 -20.66 10.49 -5.43
C ALA A 35 -21.45 11.36 -6.42
N ALA A 36 -21.01 12.61 -6.64
CA ALA A 36 -21.67 13.54 -7.58
C ALA A 36 -21.72 12.98 -9.02
N HIS A 37 -20.73 12.15 -9.38
CA HIS A 37 -20.62 11.51 -10.69
C HIS A 37 -20.32 10.00 -10.53
N PRO A 38 -21.32 9.17 -10.17
CA PRO A 38 -21.08 7.76 -9.80
C PRO A 38 -20.56 6.92 -10.97
N ASN A 39 -20.99 7.20 -12.21
CA ASN A 39 -20.50 6.49 -13.39
C ASN A 39 -19.06 6.85 -13.73
N ALA A 40 -18.68 8.13 -13.62
CA ALA A 40 -17.29 8.55 -13.82
C ALA A 40 -16.36 7.96 -12.76
N ALA A 41 -16.81 7.87 -11.50
CA ALA A 41 -16.07 7.24 -10.43
C ALA A 41 -15.83 5.74 -10.70
N LYS A 42 -16.83 5.01 -11.21
CA LYS A 42 -16.68 3.60 -11.61
C LYS A 42 -15.67 3.42 -12.75
N LEU A 43 -15.77 4.25 -13.79
CA LEU A 43 -14.79 4.23 -14.90
C LEU A 43 -13.36 4.53 -14.40
N PHE A 44 -13.21 5.43 -13.43
CA PHE A 44 -11.92 5.69 -12.81
C PHE A 44 -11.38 4.46 -12.04
N VAL A 45 -12.25 3.72 -11.34
CA VAL A 45 -11.86 2.45 -10.71
C VAL A 45 -11.39 1.45 -11.75
N ASP A 46 -12.13 1.28 -12.85
CA ASP A 46 -11.75 0.38 -13.94
C ASP A 46 -10.39 0.77 -14.53
N PHE A 47 -10.17 2.06 -14.76
CA PHE A 47 -8.88 2.58 -15.23
C PHE A 47 -7.74 2.30 -14.25
N MET A 48 -7.92 2.60 -12.96
CA MET A 48 -6.90 2.37 -11.93
C MET A 48 -6.51 0.90 -11.81
N LEU A 49 -7.44 -0.03 -12.03
CA LEU A 49 -7.21 -1.48 -11.98
C LEU A 49 -6.80 -2.09 -13.34
N SER A 50 -6.88 -1.32 -14.41
CA SER A 50 -6.46 -1.73 -15.76
C SER A 50 -4.95 -1.92 -15.86
N GLU A 51 -4.51 -2.56 -16.94
CA GLU A 51 -3.08 -2.68 -17.23
C GLU A 51 -2.40 -1.32 -17.41
N GLU A 52 -3.06 -0.38 -18.10
CA GLU A 52 -2.55 0.97 -18.33
C GLU A 52 -2.37 1.72 -17.00
N GLY A 53 -3.42 1.76 -16.16
CA GLY A 53 -3.36 2.42 -14.85
C GLY A 53 -2.28 1.82 -13.95
N GLN A 54 -2.11 0.49 -13.97
CA GLN A 54 -1.11 -0.19 -13.16
C GLN A 54 0.32 0.03 -13.69
N LYS A 55 0.52 0.17 -15.01
CA LYS A 55 1.81 0.61 -15.58
C LYS A 55 2.16 2.03 -15.14
N ILE A 56 1.19 2.94 -15.09
CA ILE A 56 1.40 4.30 -14.57
C ILE A 56 1.81 4.24 -13.09
N ILE A 57 1.12 3.45 -12.26
CA ILE A 57 1.49 3.24 -10.85
C ILE A 57 2.93 2.71 -10.72
N ALA A 58 3.29 1.70 -11.51
CA ALA A 58 4.63 1.14 -11.51
C ALA A 58 5.70 2.17 -11.90
N SER A 59 5.39 3.09 -12.83
CA SER A 59 6.31 4.14 -13.26
C SER A 59 6.71 5.11 -12.14
N PHE A 60 5.87 5.25 -11.09
CA PHE A 60 6.19 5.99 -9.87
C PHE A 60 7.03 5.18 -8.85
N GLY A 61 7.60 4.04 -9.25
CA GLY A 61 8.37 3.16 -8.36
C GLY A 61 7.52 2.42 -7.33
N ARG A 62 6.20 2.32 -7.57
CA ARG A 62 5.29 1.55 -6.72
C ARG A 62 5.16 0.11 -7.22
N VAL A 63 4.68 -0.75 -6.35
CA VAL A 63 4.40 -2.15 -6.67
C VAL A 63 2.98 -2.21 -7.25
N PRO A 64 2.80 -2.61 -8.52
CA PRO A 64 1.48 -2.80 -9.10
C PRO A 64 0.82 -4.03 -8.48
N THR A 65 -0.50 -4.02 -8.46
CA THR A 65 -1.35 -5.11 -7.93
C THR A 65 -1.84 -6.07 -9.01
N ARG A 66 -1.80 -5.63 -10.28
CA ARG A 66 -2.29 -6.42 -11.40
C ARG A 66 -1.25 -7.42 -11.89
N ILE A 67 -1.65 -8.68 -11.99
CA ILE A 67 -0.86 -9.76 -12.57
C ILE A 67 -0.44 -9.37 -14.01
N GLY A 68 0.83 -9.58 -14.33
CA GLY A 68 1.40 -9.30 -15.65
C GLY A 68 1.94 -7.88 -15.82
N VAL A 69 1.79 -6.99 -14.83
CA VAL A 69 2.47 -5.69 -14.82
C VAL A 69 3.72 -5.78 -13.94
N PRO A 70 4.94 -5.68 -14.49
CA PRO A 70 6.16 -5.81 -13.71
C PRO A 70 6.40 -4.60 -12.82
N THR A 71 7.13 -4.81 -11.73
CA THR A 71 7.66 -3.74 -10.86
C THR A 71 9.16 -3.58 -11.07
N THR A 72 9.67 -2.36 -10.84
CA THR A 72 11.11 -2.09 -10.87
C THR A 72 11.80 -2.44 -9.55
N VAL A 73 11.05 -2.82 -8.51
CA VAL A 73 11.57 -3.19 -7.20
C VAL A 73 12.13 -4.60 -7.26
N ARG A 74 13.45 -4.74 -7.18
CA ARG A 74 14.12 -6.05 -7.27
C ARG A 74 13.87 -6.90 -6.03
N GLY A 75 13.80 -8.22 -6.21
CA GLY A 75 13.69 -9.20 -5.11
C GLY A 75 12.30 -9.35 -4.50
N ILE A 76 11.35 -8.49 -4.86
CA ILE A 76 10.00 -8.52 -4.28
C ILE A 76 9.20 -9.76 -4.69
N GLU A 77 9.49 -10.34 -5.85
CA GLU A 77 8.83 -11.56 -6.37
C GLU A 77 9.16 -12.81 -5.54
N GLN A 78 10.22 -12.77 -4.72
CA GLN A 78 10.67 -13.89 -3.90
C GLN A 78 10.09 -13.84 -2.48
N LEU A 79 9.39 -12.76 -2.12
CA LEU A 79 8.90 -12.54 -0.76
C LEU A 79 7.56 -13.24 -0.55
N ASN A 80 7.36 -13.78 0.65
CA ASN A 80 6.07 -14.32 1.05
C ASN A 80 5.22 -13.21 1.70
N PHE A 81 4.26 -12.68 0.94
CA PHE A 81 3.35 -11.65 1.43
C PHE A 81 2.19 -12.24 2.24
N VAL A 82 2.05 -11.75 3.46
CA VAL A 82 0.83 -11.92 4.25
C VAL A 82 0.05 -10.62 4.15
N VAL A 83 -1.12 -10.68 3.54
CA VAL A 83 -2.02 -9.52 3.44
C VAL A 83 -2.84 -9.45 4.72
N ASP A 84 -2.86 -8.28 5.36
CA ASP A 84 -3.73 -8.04 6.51
C ASP A 84 -5.19 -8.31 6.14
N ASP A 85 -5.91 -8.97 7.04
CA ASP A 85 -7.35 -9.15 6.91
C ASP A 85 -8.07 -7.79 6.93
N ILE A 86 -9.07 -7.63 6.07
CA ILE A 86 -9.95 -6.46 6.07
C ILE A 86 -10.60 -6.27 7.45
N SER A 87 -10.85 -7.36 8.18
CA SER A 87 -11.37 -7.33 9.56
C SER A 87 -10.46 -6.60 10.55
N ALA A 88 -9.18 -6.39 10.24
CA ALA A 88 -8.29 -5.55 11.05
C ALA A 88 -8.81 -4.12 11.21
N GLY A 89 -9.66 -3.66 10.29
CA GLY A 89 -10.38 -2.39 10.41
C GLY A 89 -11.39 -2.36 11.57
N ASP A 90 -11.97 -3.49 11.96
CA ASP A 90 -12.98 -3.58 13.02
C ASP A 90 -12.37 -3.24 14.39
N ASP A 91 -11.11 -3.63 14.61
CA ASP A 91 -10.34 -3.35 15.82
C ASP A 91 -9.55 -2.03 15.75
N PHE A 92 -9.70 -1.22 14.69
CA PHE A 92 -8.87 -0.03 14.45
C PHE A 92 -8.83 0.92 15.66
N ASN A 93 -10.00 1.28 16.21
CA ASN A 93 -10.08 2.21 17.34
C ASN A 93 -9.44 1.63 18.61
N LYS A 94 -9.68 0.34 18.88
CA LYS A 94 -9.09 -0.36 20.02
C LYS A 94 -7.57 -0.39 19.92
N ASN A 95 -7.05 -0.75 18.74
CA ASN A 95 -5.61 -0.80 18.49
C ASN A 95 -4.96 0.59 18.51
N TYR A 96 -5.68 1.61 18.03
CA TYR A 96 -5.24 3.00 18.10
C TYR A 96 -5.11 3.48 19.56
N GLU A 97 -6.11 3.22 20.40
CA GLU A 97 -6.04 3.57 21.83
C GLU A 97 -4.96 2.79 22.58
N LEU A 98 -4.80 1.50 22.28
CA LEU A 98 -3.71 0.69 22.81
C LEU A 98 -2.35 1.29 22.45
N PHE A 99 -2.13 1.62 21.17
CA PHE A 99 -0.91 2.26 20.70
C PHE A 99 -0.65 3.57 21.44
N ARG A 100 -1.67 4.41 21.60
CA ARG A 100 -1.55 5.66 22.36
C ARG A 100 -1.12 5.41 23.80
N ASN A 101 -1.75 4.46 24.49
CA ASN A 101 -1.44 4.16 25.89
C ASN A 101 -0.01 3.64 26.08
N VAL A 102 0.49 2.83 25.13
CA VAL A 102 1.85 2.27 25.22
C VAL A 102 2.92 3.32 24.88
N PHE A 103 2.71 4.14 23.85
CA PHE A 103 3.77 4.95 23.27
C PHE A 103 3.65 6.47 23.46
N SER A 104 2.48 7.00 23.87
CA SER A 104 2.28 8.46 23.95
C SER A 104 2.59 9.07 25.33
N GLY A 105 2.97 8.25 26.32
CA GLY A 105 3.25 8.73 27.69
C GLY A 105 2.03 9.37 28.38
N PRO A 106 2.17 9.85 29.64
CA PRO A 106 1.11 10.58 30.33
C PRO A 106 0.77 11.86 29.56
N LYS A 107 -0.52 12.20 29.44
CA LYS A 107 -0.94 13.53 28.97
C LYS A 107 -0.36 14.56 29.94
N SER A 108 0.52 15.44 29.46
CA SER A 108 0.93 16.66 30.15
C SER A 108 -0.25 17.60 30.34
#